data_AF-A0A7C2RQ16-F1
#
_entry.id   AF-A0A7C2RQ16-F1
#
_cell.length_a   1.000
_cell.length_b   1.000
_cell.length_c   1.000
_cell.angle_alpha   90.00
_cell.angle_beta   90.00
_cell.angle_gamma   90.00
#
_symmetry.space_group_name_H-M   'P 1'
#
loop_
_entity.id
_entity.type
_entity.pdbx_description
1 polymer ?
#
loop_
_entity_poly.entity_id
_entity_poly.type
_entity_poly.pdbx_seq_one_letter_code
_entity_poly.pdbx_strand_id
1 'polypeptide(L)'
;MINSPFTDWAATGIFYAAVHYIEAWLDRNFGEHSQNHSERYNHIRRRIADREFFRRYSQLLNRSFFARYLDVRRPSSATGLTPSQFFDQAELNRLLSTLQWLKSWLGYP
;
A
#
# COMPACT_ATOMS: atom_id res chain seq x y z
N MET A 1 -21.79 -6.56 3.31
CA MET A 1 -21.12 -6.21 2.03
C MET A 1 -20.78 -4.74 2.09
N ILE A 2 -19.50 -4.35 2.00
CA ILE A 2 -19.12 -2.94 1.93
C ILE A 2 -19.25 -2.51 0.47
N ASN A 3 -20.46 -2.08 0.08
CA ASN A 3 -20.66 -1.29 -1.14
C ASN A 3 -20.46 0.19 -0.78
N SER A 4 -19.24 0.53 -0.35
CA SER A 4 -18.88 1.91 -0.04
C SER A 4 -18.39 2.59 -1.32
N PRO A 5 -18.86 3.80 -1.67
CA PRO A 5 -18.35 4.52 -2.84
C PRO A 5 -16.89 4.97 -2.68
N PHE A 6 -16.24 4.69 -1.54
CA PHE A 6 -14.90 5.15 -1.17
C PHE A 6 -13.88 4.02 -1.05
N THR A 7 -14.01 2.97 -1.87
CA THR A 7 -13.10 1.81 -1.81
C THR A 7 -11.66 2.15 -2.23
N ASP A 8 -11.47 3.15 -3.08
CA ASP A 8 -10.19 3.78 -3.41
C ASP A 8 -9.50 4.40 -2.18
N TRP A 9 -10.26 5.10 -1.32
CA TRP A 9 -9.78 5.63 -0.05
C TRP A 9 -9.44 4.52 0.93
N ALA A 10 -10.22 3.43 0.96
CA ALA A 10 -9.89 2.26 1.77
C ALA A 10 -8.54 1.65 1.33
N ALA A 11 -8.31 1.47 0.03
CA ALA A 11 -7.02 0.99 -0.50
C ALA A 11 -5.85 1.93 -0.13
N THR A 12 -6.08 3.24 -0.18
CA THR A 12 -5.10 4.26 0.23
C THR A 12 -4.80 4.17 1.72
N GLY A 13 -5.82 4.04 2.58
CA GLY A 13 -5.65 3.87 4.02
C GLY A 13 -4.86 2.60 4.39
N ILE A 14 -5.13 1.49 3.69
CA ILE A 14 -4.39 0.22 3.88
C ILE A 14 -2.89 0.41 3.59
N PHE A 15 -2.56 1.13 2.50
CA PHE A 15 -1.18 1.44 2.19
C PHE A 15 -0.51 2.32 3.25
N TYR A 16 -1.19 3.39 3.71
CA TYR A 16 -0.62 4.26 4.75
C TYR A 16 -0.46 3.54 6.10
N ALA A 17 -1.33 2.58 6.42
CA ALA A 17 -1.12 1.71 7.58
C ALA A 17 0.17 0.89 7.45
N ALA A 18 0.45 0.29 6.27
CA ALA A 18 1.70 -0.43 6.03
C ALA A 18 2.92 0.49 6.15
N VAL A 19 2.82 1.71 5.62
CA VAL A 19 3.83 2.78 5.78
C VAL A 19 4.15 3.02 7.26
N HIS A 20 3.14 3.15 8.12
CA HIS A 20 3.37 3.40 9.55
C HIS A 20 4.03 2.21 10.25
N TYR A 21 3.63 0.97 9.94
CA TYR A 21 4.32 -0.21 10.50
C TYR A 21 5.79 -0.27 10.07
N ILE A 22 6.09 0.08 8.81
CA ILE A 22 7.46 0.08 8.31
C ILE A 22 8.30 1.18 8.98
N GLU A 23 7.79 2.41 9.13
CA GLU A 23 8.54 3.48 9.82
C GLU A 23 8.80 3.12 11.28
N ALA A 24 7.78 2.59 11.97
CA ALA A 24 7.94 2.16 13.35
C ALA A 24 8.98 1.04 13.48
N TRP A 25 9.08 0.14 12.49
CA TRP A 25 10.09 -0.91 12.48
C TRP A 25 11.47 -0.35 12.16
N LEU A 26 11.59 0.57 11.21
CA LEU A 26 12.87 1.21 10.87
C LEU A 26 13.45 1.99 12.07
N ASP A 27 12.60 2.73 12.77
CA ASP A 27 12.97 3.47 13.97
C ASP A 27 13.38 2.51 15.10
N ARG A 28 12.51 1.56 15.46
CA ARG A 28 12.76 0.61 16.56
C ARG A 28 14.06 -0.18 16.39
N ASN A 29 14.42 -0.56 15.17
CA ASN A 29 15.56 -1.44 14.93
C ASN A 29 16.83 -0.70 14.49
N PHE A 30 16.72 0.50 13.91
CA PHE A 30 17.85 1.20 13.30
C PHE A 30 17.92 2.70 13.59
N GLY A 31 16.91 3.29 14.25
CA GLY A 31 16.79 4.73 14.45
C GLY A 31 16.65 5.52 13.13
N GLU A 32 16.07 4.90 12.09
CA GLU A 32 15.89 5.50 10.77
C GLU A 32 14.44 5.93 10.56
N HIS A 33 14.24 7.12 9.98
CA HIS A 33 12.94 7.65 9.57
C HIS A 33 13.00 8.22 8.17
N SER A 34 11.92 8.07 7.43
CA SER A 34 11.83 8.51 6.04
C SER A 34 10.91 9.72 5.90
N GLN A 35 11.40 10.78 5.25
CA GLN A 35 10.60 11.96 4.90
C GLN A 35 9.75 11.73 3.64
N ASN A 36 10.12 10.76 2.81
CA ASN A 36 9.43 10.48 1.55
C ASN A 36 9.50 9.00 1.14
N HIS A 37 8.79 8.64 0.06
CA HIS A 37 8.71 7.27 -0.43
C HIS A 37 10.05 6.72 -0.95
N SER A 38 10.88 7.55 -1.58
CA SER A 38 12.15 7.12 -2.16
C SER A 38 13.17 6.79 -1.06
N GLU A 39 13.28 7.68 -0.08
CA GLU A 39 14.10 7.48 1.11
C GLU A 39 13.71 6.21 1.85
N ARG A 40 12.41 6.00 2.09
CA ARG A 40 11.89 4.78 2.70
C ARG A 40 12.26 3.52 1.95
N TYR A 41 12.10 3.56 0.63
CA TYR A 41 12.46 2.43 -0.21
C TYR A 41 13.96 2.11 -0.09
N ASN A 42 14.81 3.13 0.00
CA ASN A 42 16.26 2.96 0.23
C ASN A 42 16.56 2.39 1.62
N HIS A 43 15.87 2.84 2.67
CA HIS A 43 15.98 2.25 4.01
C HIS A 43 15.61 0.77 3.99
N ILE A 44 14.43 0.42 3.49
CA ILE A 44 13.96 -0.96 3.37
C ILE A 44 14.98 -1.80 2.56
N ARG A 45 15.43 -1.33 1.39
CA ARG A 45 16.41 -2.07 0.55
C ARG A 45 17.73 -2.36 1.22
N ARG A 46 18.18 -1.52 2.14
CA ARG A 46 19.44 -1.74 2.87
C ARG A 46 19.28 -2.75 4.01
N ARG A 47 18.07 -2.90 4.55
CA ARG A 47 17.82 -3.68 5.78
C ARG A 47 17.10 -5.00 5.55
N ILE A 48 16.28 -5.09 4.50
CA ILE A 48 15.46 -6.25 4.18
C ILE A 48 15.94 -6.83 2.85
N ALA A 49 16.35 -8.10 2.86
CA ALA A 49 16.72 -8.85 1.66
C ALA A 49 15.57 -9.74 1.13
N ASP A 50 14.46 -9.84 1.87
CA ASP A 50 13.32 -10.68 1.55
C ASP A 50 12.54 -10.14 0.33
N ARG A 51 12.59 -10.90 -0.78
CA ARG A 51 11.90 -10.56 -2.03
C ARG A 51 10.38 -10.54 -1.88
N GLU A 52 9.82 -11.41 -1.04
CA GLU A 52 8.38 -11.50 -0.81
C GLU A 52 7.87 -10.25 -0.09
N PHE A 53 8.67 -9.72 0.85
CA PHE A 53 8.40 -8.44 1.49
C PHE A 53 8.28 -7.31 0.45
N PHE A 54 9.27 -7.16 -0.44
CA PHE A 54 9.23 -6.13 -1.48
C PHE A 54 8.05 -6.31 -2.43
N ARG A 55 7.76 -7.55 -2.83
CA ARG A 55 6.63 -7.84 -3.72
C ARG A 55 5.32 -7.37 -3.11
N ARG A 56 5.08 -7.68 -1.84
CA ARG A 56 3.87 -7.31 -1.10
C ARG A 56 3.78 -5.82 -0.81
N TYR A 57 4.87 -5.20 -0.38
CA TYR A 57 4.92 -3.75 -0.18
C TYR A 57 4.67 -2.98 -1.49
N SER A 58 5.30 -3.43 -2.60
CA SER A 58 5.11 -2.83 -3.92
C SER A 58 3.68 -2.99 -4.43
N GLN A 59 3.01 -4.11 -4.12
CA GLN A 59 1.60 -4.30 -4.42
C GLN A 59 0.73 -3.23 -3.75
N LEU A 60 0.92 -2.97 -2.45
CA LEU A 60 0.18 -1.92 -1.74
C LEU A 60 0.48 -0.53 -2.30
N LEU A 61 1.75 -0.22 -2.56
CA LEU A 61 2.17 1.07 -3.13
C LEU A 61 1.51 1.32 -4.50
N ASN A 62 1.60 0.37 -5.41
CA ASN A 62 1.03 0.49 -6.75
C ASN A 62 -0.49 0.66 -6.69
N ARG A 63 -1.16 -0.09 -5.81
CA ARG A 63 -2.62 0.00 -5.63
C ARG A 63 -3.04 1.34 -5.06
N SER A 64 -2.33 1.89 -4.06
CA SER A 64 -2.58 3.25 -3.59
C SER A 64 -2.29 4.31 -4.66
N PHE A 65 -1.26 4.11 -5.50
CA PHE A 65 -1.00 5.00 -6.62
C PHE A 65 -2.17 5.02 -7.61
N PHE A 66 -2.68 3.84 -7.99
CA PHE A 66 -3.86 3.75 -8.85
C PHE A 66 -5.09 4.39 -8.20
N ALA A 67 -5.36 4.11 -6.92
CA ALA A 67 -6.49 4.70 -6.21
C ALA A 67 -6.48 6.24 -6.26
N ARG A 68 -5.31 6.88 -6.15
CA ARG A 68 -5.19 8.34 -6.10
C ARG A 68 -5.09 9.03 -7.46
N TYR A 69 -4.55 8.35 -8.48
CA TYR A 69 -4.13 9.02 -9.71
C TYR A 69 -4.71 8.43 -11.00
N LEU A 70 -5.50 7.34 -10.94
CA LEU A 70 -6.07 6.74 -12.15
C LEU A 70 -7.07 7.68 -12.84
N ASP A 71 -7.83 8.47 -12.08
CA ASP A 71 -8.75 9.48 -12.63
C ASP A 71 -8.03 10.69 -13.25
N VAL A 72 -6.84 11.03 -12.76
CA VAL A 72 -6.09 12.21 -13.24
C VAL A 72 -5.42 11.97 -14.59
N ARG A 73 -5.20 10.70 -14.98
CA ARG A 73 -4.40 10.32 -16.17
C ARG A 73 -5.21 9.77 -17.34
N ARG A 74 -6.54 9.65 -17.22
CA ARG A 74 -7.40 9.23 -18.33
C ARG A 74 -8.17 10.45 -18.87
N PRO A 75 -7.82 11.00 -20.06
CA PRO A 75 -8.81 11.75 -20.81
C PRO A 75 -10.01 10.82 -21.04
N SER A 76 -11.19 11.36 -20.82
CA SER A 76 -12.46 10.71 -20.52
C SER A 76 -13.08 9.80 -21.61
N SER A 77 -12.29 9.11 -22.44
CA SER A 77 -12.82 8.51 -23.68
C SER A 77 -12.29 7.13 -24.10
N ALA A 78 -11.78 6.27 -23.19
CA ALA A 78 -11.30 4.95 -23.65
C ALA A 78 -11.78 3.68 -22.92
N THR A 79 -12.33 3.70 -21.69
CA THR A 79 -12.77 2.41 -21.06
C THR A 79 -13.87 2.48 -20.00
N GLY A 80 -14.47 3.63 -19.68
CA GLY A 80 -15.68 3.72 -18.85
C GLY A 80 -15.60 3.20 -17.41
N LEU A 81 -14.45 2.73 -16.93
CA LEU A 81 -14.27 2.21 -15.57
C LEU A 81 -13.70 3.30 -14.63
N THR A 82 -14.42 3.58 -13.55
CA THR A 82 -14.07 4.47 -12.43
C THR A 82 -13.17 3.77 -11.40
N PRO A 83 -12.36 4.48 -10.60
CA PRO A 83 -11.50 3.88 -9.58
C PRO A 83 -12.25 3.00 -8.57
N SER A 84 -13.48 3.36 -8.19
CA SER A 84 -14.31 2.56 -7.30
C SER A 84 -14.67 1.18 -7.87
N GLN A 85 -14.67 1.03 -9.21
CA GLN A 85 -14.87 -0.25 -9.89
C GLN A 85 -13.58 -1.11 -9.92
N PHE A 86 -12.41 -0.54 -9.63
CA PHE A 86 -11.14 -1.28 -9.54
C PHE A 86 -10.87 -1.86 -8.15
N PHE A 87 -11.49 -1.30 -7.11
CA PHE A 87 -11.31 -1.72 -5.71
C PHE A 87 -12.61 -2.34 -5.19
N ASP A 88 -13.01 -3.47 -5.74
CA ASP A 88 -14.12 -4.24 -5.16
C ASP A 88 -13.74 -4.82 -3.78
N GLN A 89 -14.73 -5.42 -3.12
CA GLN A 89 -14.52 -6.03 -1.79
C GLN A 89 -13.44 -7.12 -1.81
N ALA A 90 -13.34 -7.90 -2.89
CA ALA A 90 -12.35 -8.96 -2.99
C ALA A 90 -10.93 -8.38 -3.06
N GLU A 91 -10.74 -7.29 -3.81
CA GLU A 91 -9.47 -6.58 -3.84
C GLU A 91 -9.13 -5.98 -2.47
N LEU A 92 -10.07 -5.32 -1.80
CA LEU A 92 -9.83 -4.80 -0.45
C LEU A 92 -9.42 -5.92 0.53
N ASN A 93 -10.04 -7.08 0.45
CA ASN A 93 -9.67 -8.24 1.28
C ASN A 93 -8.26 -8.74 0.96
N ARG A 94 -7.84 -8.72 -0.31
CA ARG A 94 -6.45 -9.05 -0.73
C ARG A 94 -5.44 -8.04 -0.18
N LEU A 95 -5.76 -6.74 -0.25
CA LEU A 95 -4.90 -5.69 0.29
C LEU A 95 -4.79 -5.78 1.82
N LEU A 96 -5.91 -6.03 2.52
CA LEU A 96 -5.91 -6.26 3.96
C LEU A 96 -5.07 -7.47 4.34
N SER A 97 -5.22 -8.59 3.62
CA SER A 97 -4.39 -9.79 3.85
C SER A 97 -2.90 -9.50 3.63
N THR A 98 -2.58 -8.65 2.66
CA THR A 98 -1.20 -8.22 2.39
C THR A 98 -0.66 -7.34 3.52
N LEU A 99 -1.46 -6.40 4.03
CA LEU A 99 -1.12 -5.59 5.19
C LEU A 99 -0.89 -6.46 6.43
N GLN A 100 -1.78 -7.42 6.72
CA GLN A 100 -1.64 -8.31 7.87
C GLN A 100 -0.38 -9.17 7.78
N TRP A 101 -0.05 -9.65 6.57
CA TRP A 101 1.21 -10.36 6.35
C TRP A 101 2.42 -9.46 6.64
N LEU A 102 2.45 -8.22 6.13
CA LEU A 102 3.56 -7.29 6.38
C LEU A 102 3.71 -6.96 7.86
N LYS A 103 2.59 -6.69 8.53
CA LYS A 103 2.52 -6.43 9.97
C LYS A 103 3.11 -7.60 10.78
N SER A 104 2.68 -8.82 10.47
CA SER A 104 3.18 -10.05 11.11
C SER A 104 4.67 -10.26 10.84
N TRP A 105 5.12 -10.08 9.60
CA TRP A 105 6.53 -10.21 9.21
C TRP A 105 7.43 -9.22 9.97
N LEU A 106 6.95 -7.98 10.17
CA LEU A 106 7.66 -6.95 10.94
C LEU A 106 7.62 -7.19 12.46
N GLY A 107 6.91 -8.23 12.92
CA GLY A 107 6.81 -8.62 14.32
C GLY A 107 5.81 -7.79 15.13
N TYR A 108 4.73 -7.31 14.49
CA TYR A 108 3.63 -6.64 15.19
C TYR A 108 2.45 -7.60 15.43
N PRO A 109 1.79 -7.54 16.61
CA PRO A 109 0.61 -8.34 16.93
C PRO A 109 -0.61 -7.83 16.18
#